data_AF-A0A6G7CD29-F1
#
_entry.id   AF-A0A6G7CD29-F1
#
_cell.length_a   1.000
_cell.length_b   1.000
_cell.length_c   1.000
_cell.angle_alpha   90.00
_cell.angle_beta   90.00
_cell.angle_gamma   90.00
#
_symmetry.space_group_name_H-M   'P 1'
#
loop_
_entity.id
_entity.type
_entity.pdbx_description
1 polymer ?
#
loop_
_entity_poly.entity_id
_entity_poly.type
_entity_poly.pdbx_seq_one_letter_code
_entity_poly.pdbx_strand_id
1 'polypeptide(L)'
;MSLRKYLTSRVFFVQVLIAIAIIAALGYLFMHWLTFTTDHGHEIEVPNLSKLTEEQVEEKLDELDLDYVLLDSVDYRSDFPQYSVVEQDPTPGTKVKVGRKIYIKINTSGFSSVRIPDLVNKTYREAVPTLKALGLEEGSVTYVPNLGKDMVLEMRFKGRNLKAGDRVLKSSKIDLVLGDGKMSYEEEEKAADTLAAPIEEEIPVDEQ
;
A
#
# COMPACT_ATOMS: atom_id res chain seq x y z
N MET A 1 -47.11 -11.96 -63.03
CA MET A 1 -47.03 -10.47 -63.07
C MET A 1 -45.57 -10.05 -63.01
N SER A 2 -45.15 -9.00 -63.72
CA SER A 2 -43.78 -8.47 -63.62
C SER A 2 -43.55 -7.86 -62.24
N LEU A 3 -42.41 -8.16 -61.58
CA LEU A 3 -42.01 -7.62 -60.27
C LEU A 3 -42.20 -6.10 -60.19
N ARG A 4 -41.84 -5.36 -61.26
CA ARG A 4 -41.96 -3.90 -61.31
C ARG A 4 -43.40 -3.40 -61.17
N LYS A 5 -44.40 -4.14 -61.66
CA LYS A 5 -45.83 -3.78 -61.50
C LYS A 5 -46.34 -4.08 -60.09
N TYR A 6 -45.71 -5.01 -59.37
CA TYR A 6 -46.06 -5.33 -57.99
C TYR A 6 -45.54 -4.25 -57.03
N LEU A 7 -44.27 -3.85 -57.17
CA LEU A 7 -43.65 -2.83 -56.32
C LEU A 7 -44.32 -1.45 -56.40
N THR A 8 -45.04 -1.14 -57.48
CA THR A 8 -45.79 0.12 -57.62
C THR A 8 -47.29 -0.03 -57.34
N SER A 9 -47.74 -1.23 -56.97
CA SER A 9 -49.15 -1.50 -56.69
C SER A 9 -49.58 -0.98 -55.32
N ARG A 10 -50.86 -0.59 -55.19
CA ARG A 10 -51.45 -0.22 -53.88
C ARG A 10 -51.32 -1.33 -52.84
N VAL A 11 -51.38 -2.59 -53.27
CA VAL A 11 -51.27 -3.78 -52.40
C VAL A 11 -49.89 -3.85 -51.74
N PHE A 12 -48.82 -3.58 -52.49
CA PHE A 12 -47.46 -3.54 -51.94
C PHE A 12 -47.33 -2.49 -50.85
N PHE A 13 -47.80 -1.26 -51.07
CA PHE A 13 -47.76 -0.21 -50.04
C PHE A 13 -48.59 -0.55 -48.80
N VAL A 14 -49.74 -1.21 -48.96
CA VAL A 14 -50.55 -1.68 -47.83
C VAL A 14 -49.80 -2.75 -47.02
N GLN A 15 -49.14 -3.72 -47.67
CA GLN A 15 -48.34 -4.72 -46.97
C GLN A 15 -47.13 -4.11 -46.27
N VAL A 16 -46.45 -3.14 -46.89
CA VAL A 16 -45.35 -2.39 -46.25
C VAL A 16 -45.84 -1.65 -45.02
N LEU A 17 -47.01 -0.98 -45.09
CA LEU A 17 -47.60 -0.30 -43.93
C LEU A 17 -47.94 -1.31 -42.82
N ILE A 18 -48.56 -2.45 -43.16
CA ILE A 18 -48.86 -3.52 -42.21
C ILE A 18 -47.57 -4.06 -41.57
N ALA A 19 -46.52 -4.30 -42.36
CA ALA A 19 -45.23 -4.77 -41.85
C ALA A 19 -44.61 -3.74 -40.88
N ILE A 20 -44.65 -2.45 -41.20
CA ILE A 20 -44.20 -1.37 -40.32
C ILE A 20 -45.02 -1.34 -39.02
N ALA A 21 -46.35 -1.48 -39.11
CA ALA A 21 -47.23 -1.49 -37.95
C ALA A 21 -46.95 -2.70 -37.04
N ILE A 22 -46.71 -3.88 -37.62
CA ILE A 22 -46.33 -5.09 -36.87
C ILE A 22 -44.98 -4.88 -36.18
N ILE A 23 -43.97 -4.36 -36.89
CA ILE A 23 -42.65 -4.07 -36.31
C ILE A 23 -42.76 -3.06 -35.17
N ALA A 24 -43.56 -2.00 -35.33
CA ALA A 24 -43.79 -1.01 -34.28
C ALA A 24 -44.49 -1.62 -33.06
N ALA A 25 -45.51 -2.46 -33.28
CA ALA A 25 -46.22 -3.14 -32.20
C ALA A 25 -45.32 -4.13 -31.45
N LEU A 26 -44.54 -4.94 -32.18
CA LEU A 26 -43.57 -5.86 -31.58
C LEU A 26 -42.48 -5.10 -30.81
N GLY A 27 -41.97 -3.99 -31.36
CA GLY A 27 -41.01 -3.13 -30.68
C GLY A 27 -41.56 -2.52 -29.39
N TYR A 28 -42.82 -2.04 -29.41
CA TYR A 28 -43.49 -1.52 -28.22
C TYR A 28 -43.68 -2.59 -27.15
N LEU A 29 -44.20 -3.77 -27.52
CA LEU A 29 -44.39 -4.89 -26.61
C LEU A 29 -43.05 -5.38 -26.02
N PHE A 30 -42.01 -5.45 -26.85
CA PHE A 30 -40.66 -5.81 -26.40
C PHE A 30 -40.10 -4.79 -25.39
N MET A 31 -40.23 -3.49 -25.67
CA MET A 31 -39.81 -2.44 -24.74
C MET A 31 -40.59 -2.51 -23.42
N HIS A 32 -41.91 -2.71 -23.48
CA HIS A 32 -42.75 -2.83 -22.29
C HIS A 32 -42.39 -4.07 -21.44
N TRP A 33 -42.10 -5.20 -22.09
CA TRP A 33 -41.63 -6.40 -21.42
C TRP A 33 -40.26 -6.16 -20.74
N LEU A 34 -39.32 -5.47 -21.41
CA LEU A 34 -38.04 -5.09 -20.79
C LEU A 34 -38.24 -4.25 -19.54
N THR A 35 -39.17 -3.28 -19.56
CA THR A 35 -39.46 -2.43 -18.38
C THR A 35 -39.91 -3.27 -17.18
N PHE A 36 -40.81 -4.23 -17.41
CA PHE A 36 -41.30 -5.12 -16.35
C PHE A 36 -40.21 -6.08 -15.81
N THR A 37 -39.33 -6.57 -16.68
CA THR A 37 -38.36 -7.62 -16.28
C THR A 37 -37.10 -7.06 -15.61
N THR A 38 -36.74 -5.81 -15.90
CA THR A 38 -35.42 -5.26 -15.54
C THR A 38 -35.43 -4.26 -14.38
N ASP A 39 -36.60 -4.00 -13.80
CA ASP A 39 -36.82 -3.08 -12.68
C ASP A 39 -36.05 -1.76 -12.85
N HIS A 40 -36.23 -1.12 -14.01
CA HIS A 40 -35.53 0.11 -14.35
C HIS A 40 -36.09 1.29 -13.56
N GLY A 41 -35.21 2.06 -12.90
CA GLY A 41 -35.53 3.32 -12.25
C GLY A 41 -35.59 3.29 -10.72
N HIS A 42 -35.55 2.11 -10.10
CA HIS A 42 -35.48 1.95 -8.66
C HIS A 42 -34.02 1.92 -8.21
N GLU A 43 -33.49 3.10 -7.91
CA GLU A 43 -32.12 3.29 -7.46
C GLU A 43 -32.10 3.91 -6.06
N ILE A 44 -31.18 3.42 -5.24
CA ILE A 44 -30.91 3.87 -3.88
C ILE A 44 -29.59 4.60 -3.87
N GLU A 45 -29.54 5.75 -3.21
CA GLU A 45 -28.31 6.49 -3.02
C GLU A 45 -27.48 5.87 -1.89
N VAL A 46 -26.24 5.49 -2.19
CA VAL A 46 -25.36 4.85 -1.21
C VAL A 46 -24.99 5.85 -0.11
N PRO A 47 -25.27 5.54 1.17
CA PRO A 47 -24.92 6.42 2.27
C PRO A 47 -23.41 6.49 2.49
N ASN A 48 -22.97 7.54 3.17
CA ASN A 48 -21.62 7.59 3.71
C ASN A 48 -21.53 6.73 4.98
N LEU A 49 -20.68 5.71 4.93
CA LEU A 49 -20.39 4.76 6.00
C LEU A 49 -19.07 5.07 6.71
N SER A 50 -18.30 6.05 6.23
CA SER A 50 -16.99 6.41 6.77
C SER A 50 -17.05 6.70 8.27
N LYS A 51 -16.10 6.13 9.02
CA LYS A 51 -15.96 6.26 10.48
C LYS A 51 -17.06 5.61 11.32
N LEU A 52 -18.04 4.95 10.72
CA LEU A 52 -19.04 4.16 11.45
C LEU A 52 -18.47 2.81 11.86
N THR A 53 -18.96 2.26 12.97
CA THR A 53 -18.73 0.86 13.36
C THR A 53 -19.53 -0.09 12.48
N GLU A 54 -19.16 -1.37 12.47
CA GLU A 54 -19.90 -2.40 11.73
C GLU A 54 -21.40 -2.44 12.11
N GLU A 55 -21.72 -2.36 13.39
CA GLU A 55 -23.10 -2.32 13.90
C GLU A 55 -23.88 -1.10 13.38
N GLN A 56 -23.25 0.08 13.35
CA GLN A 56 -23.85 1.29 12.79
C GLN A 56 -24.02 1.23 11.27
N VAL A 57 -23.15 0.47 10.59
CA VAL A 57 -23.26 0.23 9.14
C VAL A 57 -24.44 -0.67 8.84
N GLU A 58 -24.59 -1.76 9.59
CA GLU A 58 -25.71 -2.70 9.48
C GLU A 58 -27.04 -1.96 9.65
N GLU A 59 -27.22 -1.23 10.76
CA GLU A 59 -28.44 -0.43 11.01
C GLU A 59 -28.77 0.53 9.86
N LYS A 60 -27.76 1.23 9.34
CA LYS A 60 -27.95 2.25 8.30
C LYS A 60 -28.22 1.68 6.92
N LEU A 61 -27.76 0.48 6.63
CA LEU A 61 -27.98 -0.19 5.34
C LEU A 61 -29.29 -0.98 5.32
N ASP A 62 -29.68 -1.56 6.47
CA ASP A 62 -30.95 -2.25 6.63
C ASP A 62 -32.15 -1.32 6.37
N GLU A 63 -32.08 -0.05 6.80
CA GLU A 63 -33.10 0.97 6.49
C GLU A 63 -33.30 1.21 4.98
N LEU A 64 -32.31 0.82 4.17
CA LEU A 64 -32.26 1.06 2.73
C LEU A 64 -32.36 -0.25 1.92
N ASP A 65 -32.67 -1.39 2.54
CA ASP A 65 -32.64 -2.71 1.87
C ASP A 65 -31.31 -2.97 1.12
N LEU A 66 -30.20 -2.50 1.71
CA LEU A 66 -28.85 -2.72 1.22
C LEU A 66 -28.11 -3.67 2.16
N ASP A 67 -27.25 -4.51 1.59
CA ASP A 67 -26.36 -5.40 2.34
C ASP A 67 -24.95 -4.82 2.37
N TYR A 68 -24.12 -5.25 3.32
CA TYR A 68 -22.67 -5.06 3.24
C TYR A 68 -21.87 -6.37 3.18
N VAL A 69 -20.62 -6.24 2.75
CA VAL A 69 -19.60 -7.29 2.83
C VAL A 69 -18.34 -6.68 3.40
N LEU A 70 -17.92 -7.17 4.57
CA LEU A 70 -16.62 -6.84 5.13
C LEU A 70 -15.52 -7.58 4.33
N LEU A 71 -14.69 -6.83 3.61
CA LEU A 71 -13.61 -7.41 2.81
C LEU A 71 -12.39 -7.74 3.66
N ASP A 72 -11.82 -6.73 4.31
CA ASP A 72 -10.63 -6.85 5.15
C ASP A 72 -10.46 -5.59 6.01
N SER A 73 -9.43 -5.60 6.86
CA SER A 73 -8.88 -4.43 7.51
C SER A 73 -7.80 -3.75 6.66
N VAL A 74 -7.68 -2.42 6.81
CA VAL A 74 -6.55 -1.65 6.29
C VAL A 74 -5.51 -1.42 7.38
N ASP A 75 -4.29 -1.01 6.99
CA ASP A 75 -3.28 -0.52 7.92
C ASP A 75 -3.85 0.63 8.77
N TYR A 76 -3.40 0.70 10.02
CA TYR A 76 -3.95 1.65 10.99
C TYR A 76 -3.83 3.09 10.52
N ARG A 77 -4.96 3.79 10.60
CA ARG A 77 -5.12 5.20 10.25
C ARG A 77 -5.60 5.97 11.47
N SER A 78 -4.81 6.95 11.91
CA SER A 78 -5.10 7.74 13.11
C SER A 78 -6.29 8.70 12.95
N ASP A 79 -6.68 9.00 11.72
CA ASP A 79 -7.86 9.82 11.38
C ASP A 79 -9.19 9.06 11.51
N PHE A 80 -9.12 7.75 11.77
CA PHE A 80 -10.26 6.85 11.89
C PHE A 80 -10.31 6.18 13.27
N PRO A 81 -11.50 6.02 13.88
CA PRO A 81 -11.67 5.16 15.04
C PRO A 81 -11.27 3.71 14.73
N GLN A 82 -10.92 2.95 15.78
CA GLN A 82 -10.67 1.52 15.68
C GLN A 82 -11.93 0.77 15.22
N TYR A 83 -11.75 -0.21 14.33
CA TYR A 83 -12.83 -1.03 13.74
C TYR A 83 -13.93 -0.21 13.05
N SER A 84 -13.60 1.00 12.61
CA SER A 84 -14.52 1.83 11.82
C SER A 84 -14.24 1.71 10.33
N VAL A 85 -15.24 1.97 9.50
CA VAL A 85 -15.09 1.92 8.03
C VAL A 85 -14.14 3.01 7.56
N VAL A 86 -13.11 2.60 6.81
CA VAL A 86 -12.14 3.49 6.18
C VAL A 86 -12.46 3.65 4.70
N GLU A 87 -12.77 2.54 4.02
CA GLU A 87 -13.06 2.51 2.60
C GLU A 87 -14.41 1.83 2.37
N GLN A 88 -15.17 2.36 1.41
CA GLN A 88 -16.38 1.73 0.92
C GLN A 88 -16.39 1.74 -0.61
N ASP A 89 -16.99 0.70 -1.19
CA ASP A 89 -17.31 0.61 -2.60
C ASP A 89 -18.72 -0.01 -2.78
N PRO A 90 -19.66 0.66 -3.47
CA PRO A 90 -19.53 1.95 -4.15
C PRO A 90 -19.34 3.17 -3.25
N THR A 91 -18.82 4.26 -3.84
CA THR A 91 -18.59 5.52 -3.14
C THR A 91 -19.90 6.18 -2.67
N PRO A 92 -19.89 7.00 -1.61
CA PRO A 92 -21.09 7.71 -1.15
C PRO A 92 -21.73 8.54 -2.27
N GLY A 93 -23.06 8.60 -2.31
CA GLY A 93 -23.81 9.32 -3.34
C GLY A 93 -23.97 8.57 -4.66
N THR A 94 -23.33 7.40 -4.82
CA THR A 94 -23.53 6.55 -5.98
C THR A 94 -24.93 5.96 -5.95
N LYS A 95 -25.59 5.87 -7.10
CA LYS A 95 -26.89 5.22 -7.23
C LYS A 95 -26.71 3.74 -7.53
N VAL A 96 -27.36 2.90 -6.74
CA VAL A 96 -27.29 1.44 -6.85
C VAL A 96 -28.70 0.83 -6.87
N LYS A 97 -28.84 -0.36 -7.43
CA LYS A 97 -30.10 -1.12 -7.34
C LYS A 97 -30.28 -1.69 -5.94
N VAL A 98 -31.54 -1.97 -5.58
CA VAL A 98 -31.92 -2.69 -4.36
C VAL A 98 -31.16 -4.01 -4.24
N GLY A 99 -30.75 -4.39 -3.02
CA GLY A 99 -30.00 -5.63 -2.76
C GLY A 99 -28.55 -5.59 -3.27
N ARG A 100 -28.04 -4.41 -3.65
CA ARG A 100 -26.61 -4.25 -3.96
C ARG A 100 -25.80 -4.38 -2.67
N LYS A 101 -24.76 -5.23 -2.72
CA LYS A 101 -23.77 -5.36 -1.65
C LYS A 101 -22.78 -4.19 -1.67
N ILE A 102 -22.62 -3.54 -0.53
CA ILE A 102 -21.62 -2.50 -0.27
C ILE A 102 -20.39 -3.15 0.35
N TYR A 103 -19.26 -3.06 -0.32
CA TYR A 103 -18.00 -3.58 0.18
C TYR A 103 -17.35 -2.57 1.09
N ILE A 104 -17.00 -2.98 2.31
CA ILE A 104 -16.34 -2.11 3.27
C ILE A 104 -14.99 -2.69 3.68
N LYS A 105 -14.05 -1.79 3.99
CA LYS A 105 -12.83 -2.13 4.73
C LYS A 105 -12.75 -1.31 6.00
N ILE A 106 -12.27 -1.92 7.07
CA ILE A 106 -12.25 -1.32 8.40
C ILE A 106 -10.84 -0.95 8.86
N ASN A 107 -10.75 -0.01 9.77
CA ASN A 107 -9.50 0.35 10.42
C ASN A 107 -9.12 -0.74 11.43
N THR A 108 -7.84 -1.09 11.49
CA THR A 108 -7.35 -1.99 12.54
C THR A 108 -7.26 -1.27 13.89
N SER A 109 -6.91 -2.01 14.94
CA SER A 109 -6.80 -1.51 16.31
C SER A 109 -5.54 -0.70 16.59
N GLY A 110 -4.51 -0.88 15.78
CA GLY A 110 -3.24 -0.17 15.93
C GLY A 110 -2.24 -0.55 14.85
N PHE A 111 -1.10 0.13 14.84
CA PHE A 111 -0.07 -0.11 13.84
C PHE A 111 0.37 -1.58 13.81
N SER A 112 0.50 -2.14 12.61
CA SER A 112 1.05 -3.48 12.42
C SER A 112 2.55 -3.50 12.76
N SER A 113 3.05 -4.66 13.20
CA SER A 113 4.49 -4.81 13.49
C SER A 113 5.27 -5.20 12.24
N VAL A 114 6.45 -4.62 12.04
CA VAL A 114 7.41 -4.97 11.00
C VAL A 114 8.73 -5.46 11.61
N ARG A 115 9.46 -6.28 10.86
CA ARG A 115 10.79 -6.76 11.27
C ARG A 115 11.86 -5.80 10.78
N ILE A 116 12.81 -5.50 11.65
CA ILE A 116 13.98 -4.70 11.33
C ILE A 116 14.91 -5.50 10.40
N PRO A 117 15.26 -4.97 9.21
CA PRO A 117 16.23 -5.59 8.32
C PRO A 117 17.66 -5.38 8.83
N ASP A 118 18.61 -6.09 8.26
CA ASP A 118 20.02 -5.90 8.57
C ASP A 118 20.56 -4.64 7.87
N LEU A 119 20.56 -3.54 8.62
CA LEU A 119 21.04 -2.24 8.17
C LEU A 119 22.35 -1.81 8.86
N VAL A 120 22.89 -2.64 9.75
CA VAL A 120 24.19 -2.36 10.38
C VAL A 120 25.28 -2.50 9.32
N ASN A 121 26.27 -1.61 9.35
CA ASN A 121 27.32 -1.44 8.33
C ASN A 121 26.82 -1.04 6.94
N LYS A 122 25.53 -0.69 6.79
CA LYS A 122 25.00 -0.10 5.55
C LYS A 122 25.20 1.41 5.55
N THR A 123 25.16 2.01 4.37
CA THR A 123 25.20 3.48 4.28
C THR A 123 23.86 4.07 4.69
N TYR A 124 23.88 5.27 5.27
CA TYR A 124 22.67 6.03 5.59
C TYR A 124 21.76 6.22 4.35
N ARG A 125 22.37 6.39 3.17
CA ARG A 125 21.66 6.49 1.88
C ARG A 125 20.89 5.22 1.50
N GLU A 126 21.33 4.04 1.96
CA GLU A 126 20.64 2.75 1.79
C GLU A 126 19.64 2.49 2.93
N ALA A 127 19.98 2.88 4.16
CA ALA A 127 19.18 2.60 5.34
C ALA A 127 17.86 3.37 5.37
N VAL A 128 17.87 4.69 5.11
CA VAL A 128 16.67 5.52 5.13
C VAL A 128 15.56 5.05 4.17
N PRO A 129 15.82 4.81 2.87
CA PRO A 129 14.78 4.33 1.96
C PRO A 129 14.29 2.93 2.36
N THR A 130 15.17 2.06 2.86
CA THR A 130 14.79 0.74 3.36
C THR A 130 13.83 0.83 4.56
N LEU A 131 14.10 1.72 5.52
CA LEU A 131 13.21 1.97 6.66
C LEU A 131 11.85 2.51 6.20
N LYS A 132 11.85 3.50 5.30
CA LYS A 132 10.63 4.08 4.74
C LYS A 132 9.77 3.06 3.99
N ALA A 133 10.40 2.17 3.22
CA ALA A 133 9.72 1.09 2.50
C ALA A 133 8.99 0.11 3.44
N LEU A 134 9.48 -0.04 4.68
CA LEU A 134 8.83 -0.84 5.72
C LEU A 134 7.78 -0.06 6.52
N GLY A 135 7.48 1.18 6.13
CA GLY A 135 6.57 2.06 6.86
C GLY A 135 7.14 2.55 8.19
N LEU A 136 8.47 2.58 8.35
CA LEU A 136 9.16 3.19 9.49
C LEU A 136 9.60 4.61 9.16
N GLU A 137 9.71 5.43 10.18
CA GLU A 137 10.11 6.82 10.06
C GLU A 137 11.57 7.00 10.48
N GLU A 138 12.22 7.96 9.84
CA GLU A 138 13.55 8.39 10.25
C GLU A 138 13.44 9.19 11.56
N GLY A 139 14.21 8.76 12.56
CA GLY A 139 14.35 9.44 13.84
C GLY A 139 15.49 10.46 13.84
N SER A 140 16.15 10.57 14.99
CA SER A 140 17.34 11.39 15.15
C SER A 140 18.59 10.70 14.59
N VAL A 141 19.52 11.50 14.05
CA VAL A 141 20.81 11.03 13.55
C VAL A 141 21.91 11.54 14.47
N THR A 142 22.74 10.63 14.99
CA THR A 142 23.89 10.96 15.85
C THR A 142 25.17 10.44 15.22
N TYR A 143 26.22 11.25 15.20
CA TYR A 143 27.52 10.85 14.67
C TYR A 143 28.50 10.48 15.78
N VAL A 144 29.27 9.42 15.58
CA VAL A 144 30.34 8.99 16.50
C VAL A 144 31.66 8.76 15.73
N PRO A 145 32.82 8.88 16.41
CA PRO A 145 34.12 8.60 15.81
C PRO A 145 34.18 7.21 15.17
N ASN A 146 34.33 7.16 13.85
CA ASN A 146 34.47 5.92 13.11
C ASN A 146 35.16 6.16 11.77
N LEU A 147 35.76 5.12 11.18
CA LEU A 147 36.36 5.22 9.85
C LEU A 147 35.30 5.32 8.73
N GLY A 148 34.18 4.62 8.88
CA GLY A 148 33.09 4.59 7.89
C GLY A 148 32.19 5.82 7.98
N LYS A 149 32.46 6.83 7.16
CA LYS A 149 31.58 8.01 7.04
C LYS A 149 30.17 7.62 6.59
N ASP A 150 29.15 8.14 7.28
CA ASP A 150 27.72 7.90 7.02
C ASP A 150 27.32 6.41 7.05
N MET A 151 28.16 5.56 7.65
CA MET A 151 27.87 4.15 7.87
C MET A 151 27.02 3.99 9.12
N VAL A 152 25.94 3.23 9.05
CA VAL A 152 25.07 2.91 10.18
C VAL A 152 25.80 1.94 11.10
N LEU A 153 26.10 2.40 12.31
CA LEU A 153 26.75 1.61 13.35
C LEU A 153 25.72 0.99 14.28
N GLU A 154 24.69 1.75 14.64
CA GLU A 154 23.60 1.27 15.48
C GLU A 154 22.26 1.86 15.03
N MET A 155 21.20 1.11 15.30
CA MET A 155 19.83 1.59 15.23
C MET A 155 19.23 1.57 16.62
N ARG A 156 18.46 2.60 16.98
CA ARG A 156 17.82 2.69 18.29
C ARG A 156 16.34 3.01 18.15
N PHE A 157 15.55 2.48 19.07
CA PHE A 157 14.13 2.80 19.21
C PHE A 157 13.80 2.97 20.69
N LYS A 158 13.32 4.16 21.06
CA LYS A 158 13.01 4.53 22.46
C LYS A 158 14.19 4.24 23.41
N GLY A 159 15.41 4.53 22.98
CA GLY A 159 16.64 4.30 23.75
C GLY A 159 17.16 2.86 23.77
N ARG A 160 16.43 1.88 23.22
CA ARG A 160 16.87 0.50 23.09
C ARG A 160 17.58 0.28 21.75
N ASN A 161 18.72 -0.41 21.77
CA ASN A 161 19.42 -0.83 20.54
C ASN A 161 18.60 -1.94 19.82
N LEU A 162 18.38 -1.74 18.52
CA LEU A 162 17.64 -2.64 17.65
C LEU A 162 18.58 -3.55 16.86
N LYS A 163 18.27 -4.84 16.84
CA LYS A 163 18.99 -5.84 16.03
C LYS A 163 18.14 -6.27 14.84
N ALA A 164 18.82 -6.80 13.81
CA ALA A 164 18.12 -7.44 12.69
C ALA A 164 17.18 -8.54 13.21
N GLY A 165 15.94 -8.55 12.71
CA GLY A 165 14.88 -9.45 13.14
C GLY A 165 14.00 -8.93 14.28
N ASP A 166 14.41 -7.88 15.00
CA ASP A 166 13.58 -7.24 16.02
C ASP A 166 12.26 -6.73 15.42
N ARG A 167 11.20 -6.74 16.22
CA ARG A 167 9.90 -6.20 15.80
C ARG A 167 9.66 -4.81 16.36
N VAL A 168 9.19 -3.92 15.49
CA VAL A 168 8.76 -2.56 15.82
C VAL A 168 7.43 -2.28 15.14
N LEU A 169 6.63 -1.36 15.69
CA LEU A 169 5.37 -0.97 15.07
C LEU A 169 5.65 -0.09 13.84
N LYS A 170 4.84 -0.19 12.78
CA LYS A 170 4.85 0.81 11.69
C LYS A 170 4.65 2.22 12.26
N SER A 171 5.15 3.22 11.53
CA SER A 171 5.26 4.64 11.94
C SER A 171 6.18 4.87 13.16
N SER A 172 6.90 3.84 13.64
CA SER A 172 7.96 4.04 14.63
C SER A 172 9.13 4.83 14.05
N LYS A 173 9.63 5.81 14.80
CA LYS A 173 10.84 6.56 14.49
C LYS A 173 12.07 5.79 14.95
N ILE A 174 12.98 5.51 14.00
CA ILE A 174 14.23 4.78 14.27
C ILE A 174 15.39 5.77 14.27
N ASP A 175 16.04 5.91 15.41
CA ASP A 175 17.24 6.73 15.55
C ASP A 175 18.45 5.99 14.98
N LEU A 176 19.30 6.69 14.24
CA LEU A 176 20.49 6.14 13.59
C LEU A 176 21.76 6.71 14.21
N VAL A 177 22.68 5.83 14.60
CA VAL A 177 24.04 6.21 14.97
C VAL A 177 24.95 5.94 13.80
N LEU A 178 25.56 6.99 13.27
CA LEU A 178 26.41 6.95 12.08
C LEU A 178 27.87 7.19 12.41
N GLY A 179 28.76 6.67 11.57
CA GLY A 179 30.18 7.01 11.62
C GLY A 179 30.48 8.37 11.00
N ASP A 180 31.37 9.15 11.63
CA ASP A 180 31.74 10.51 11.19
C ASP A 180 32.91 10.56 10.19
N GLY A 181 33.61 9.44 9.99
CA GLY A 181 34.75 9.33 9.08
C GLY A 181 36.05 9.97 9.60
N LYS A 182 36.15 10.30 10.89
CA LYS A 182 37.29 11.05 11.44
C LYS A 182 38.40 10.20 12.04
N MET A 183 38.21 8.88 12.17
CA MET A 183 39.28 7.99 12.63
C MET A 183 40.23 7.65 11.48
N SER A 184 41.51 7.98 11.62
CA SER A 184 42.59 7.50 10.77
C SER A 184 43.20 6.22 11.36
N TYR A 185 43.67 5.32 10.50
CA TYR A 185 44.60 4.27 10.94
C TYR A 185 45.91 4.96 11.34
N GLU A 186 46.24 4.99 12.63
CA GLU A 186 47.62 5.23 13.04
C GLU A 186 48.38 3.92 12.78
N GLU A 187 49.20 3.89 11.72
CA GLU A 187 50.13 2.78 11.50
C GLU A 187 51.04 2.66 12.73
N GLU A 188 51.30 1.42 13.17
CA GLU A 188 52.30 1.07 14.18
C GLU A 188 53.72 1.38 13.64
N GLU A 189 54.05 2.66 13.49
CA GLU A 189 55.36 3.13 13.00
C GLU A 189 56.46 3.06 14.09
N LYS A 190 56.30 2.20 15.11
CA LYS A 190 57.25 2.05 16.23
C LYS A 190 57.82 0.65 16.43
N ALA A 191 57.50 -0.33 15.59
CA ALA A 191 58.06 -1.68 15.70
C ALA A 191 59.29 -1.94 14.81
N ALA A 192 59.58 -1.08 13.82
CA ALA A 192 60.66 -1.32 12.85
C ALA A 192 62.04 -0.77 13.25
N ASP A 193 62.11 0.17 14.20
CA ASP A 193 63.35 0.93 14.48
C ASP A 193 64.21 0.34 15.62
N THR A 194 63.82 -0.80 16.21
CA THR A 194 64.60 -1.45 17.30
C THR A 194 65.50 -2.60 16.81
N LEU A 195 65.46 -2.95 15.52
CA LEU A 195 66.25 -4.06 14.96
C LEU A 195 67.55 -3.61 14.25
N ALA A 196 67.88 -2.31 14.24
CA ALA A 196 69.00 -1.77 13.49
C ALA A 196 69.95 -0.91 14.35
N ALA A 197 70.65 -1.53 15.31
CA ALA A 197 71.93 -1.02 15.82
C ALA A 197 72.74 -2.16 16.49
N PRO A 198 74.09 -2.13 16.40
CA PRO A 198 74.93 -3.30 16.12
C PRO A 198 75.54 -3.93 17.37
N ILE A 199 75.74 -5.25 17.34
CA ILE A 199 76.65 -5.95 18.25
C ILE A 199 78.02 -5.97 17.58
N GLU A 200 78.89 -5.04 17.95
CA GLU A 200 80.34 -5.21 17.80
C GLU A 200 80.78 -6.25 18.86
N GLU A 201 81.07 -7.47 18.42
CA GLU A 201 81.87 -8.42 19.20
C GLU A 201 83.32 -8.34 18.71
N GLU A 202 84.15 -7.61 19.47
CA GLU A 202 85.61 -7.80 19.44
C GLU A 202 85.93 -9.20 19.98
N ILE A 203 86.48 -10.06 19.12
CA ILE A 203 87.08 -11.34 19.55
C ILE A 203 88.60 -11.14 19.59
N PRO A 204 89.27 -11.32 20.75
CA PRO A 204 90.72 -11.27 20.82
C PRO A 204 91.36 -12.55 20.26
N VAL A 205 92.51 -12.33 19.63
CA VAL A 205 93.44 -13.28 19.01
C VAL A 205 94.00 -14.26 20.05
N ASP A 206 94.11 -15.54 19.69
CA ASP A 206 95.04 -16.49 20.33
C ASP A 206 95.87 -17.25 19.29
N GLU A 207 97.15 -17.45 19.63
CA GLU A 207 98.26 -17.93 18.81
C GLU A 207 98.20 -19.43 18.47
N GLN A 208 98.60 -19.79 17.25
CA GLN A 208 99.55 -20.86 16.93
C GLN A 208 99.96 -20.87 15.44
#